data_AF-A0A3A8IWC3-F1
#
_entry.id   AF-A0A3A8IWC3-F1
#
_cell.length_a   1.000
_cell.length_b   1.000
_cell.length_c   1.000
_cell.angle_alpha   90.00
_cell.angle_beta   90.00
_cell.angle_gamma   90.00
#
_symmetry.space_group_name_H-M   'P 1'
#
loop_
_entity.id
_entity.type
_entity.pdbx_description
1 polymer ?
#
loop_
_entity_poly.entity_id
_entity_poly.type
_entity_poly.pdbx_seq_one_letter_code
_entity_poly.pdbx_strand_id
1 'polypeptide(L)'
;MKYNQNFQLEAVLNALRRINEKYGDASEEDEALRIAAVALIYLQDSGRLDEYREFFRSFYTPAIEDVVVAETFETRQAAEEWLASGRGQDGDLLRIAGQGFQVIRTGEGPQTLLRTPLPEELMKKFPPEPT
;
A
#
# COMPACT_ATOMS: atom_id res chain seq x y z
N MET A 1 1.53 8.13 8.34
CA MET A 1 2.59 9.06 7.90
C MET A 1 2.55 9.13 6.38
N LYS A 2 2.60 10.32 5.76
CA LYS A 2 2.78 10.43 4.30
C LYS A 2 4.22 10.02 3.98
N TYR A 3 4.42 8.78 3.56
CA TYR A 3 5.74 8.33 3.11
C TYR A 3 6.10 9.02 1.80
N ASN A 4 7.34 9.50 1.68
CA ASN A 4 7.81 10.15 0.47
C ASN A 4 8.06 9.09 -0.62
N GLN A 5 7.01 8.80 -1.39
CA GLN A 5 7.00 7.79 -2.46
C GLN A 5 7.99 8.10 -3.60
N ASN A 6 8.46 9.35 -3.70
CA ASN A 6 9.46 9.81 -4.67
C ASN A 6 10.70 10.34 -3.93
N PHE A 7 11.24 9.55 -3.00
CA PHE A 7 12.39 9.99 -2.23
C PHE A 7 13.55 10.39 -3.15
N GLN A 8 14.12 11.54 -2.82
CA GLN A 8 15.32 12.07 -3.47
C GLN A 8 16.52 11.34 -2.86
N LEU A 9 17.23 10.55 -3.67
CA LEU A 9 18.33 9.70 -3.19
C LEU A 9 19.39 10.51 -2.42
N GLU A 10 19.79 11.67 -2.94
CA GLU A 10 20.74 12.55 -2.27
C GLU A 10 20.22 13.05 -0.91
N ALA A 11 18.93 13.32 -0.79
CA ALA A 11 18.33 13.74 0.48
C ALA A 11 18.35 12.59 1.50
N VAL A 12 18.10 11.36 1.06
CA VAL A 12 18.17 10.15 1.90
C VAL A 12 19.60 9.88 2.36
N LEU A 13 20.58 9.90 1.45
CA LEU A 13 21.99 9.70 1.80
C LEU A 13 22.49 10.77 2.79
N ASN A 14 22.08 12.03 2.59
CA ASN A 14 22.40 13.11 3.53
C ASN A 14 21.70 12.97 4.88
N ALA A 15 20.51 12.37 4.93
CA ALA A 15 19.84 12.05 6.19
C ALA A 15 20.56 10.91 6.92
N LEU A 16 20.89 9.83 6.20
CA LEU A 16 21.66 8.70 6.73
C LEU A 16 23.00 9.15 7.30
N ARG A 17 23.77 9.99 6.58
CA ARG A 17 25.03 10.55 7.09
C ARG A 17 24.84 11.34 8.39
N ARG A 18 23.86 12.25 8.45
CA ARG A 18 23.58 13.06 9.66
C ARG A 18 23.14 12.22 10.86
N ILE A 19 22.49 11.10 10.61
CA ILE A 19 22.13 10.12 11.64
C ILE A 19 23.38 9.36 12.08
N ASN A 20 24.21 8.93 11.13
CA ASN A 20 25.45 8.22 11.36
C ASN A 20 26.43 8.99 12.24
N GLU A 21 26.54 10.32 12.05
CA GLU A 21 27.37 11.23 12.85
C GLU A 21 27.02 11.23 14.36
N LYS A 22 25.88 10.67 14.76
CA LYS A 22 25.45 10.55 16.17
C LYS A 22 25.88 9.25 16.83
N TYR A 23 26.30 8.26 16.05
CA TYR A 23 26.77 6.98 16.54
C TYR A 23 28.30 6.97 16.61
N GLY A 24 28.86 6.11 17.46
CA GLY A 24 30.31 5.96 17.55
C GLY A 24 30.87 5.29 16.30
N ASP A 25 32.06 5.72 15.87
CA ASP A 25 32.75 5.08 14.75
C ASP A 25 32.90 3.57 15.00
N ALA A 26 32.47 2.77 14.01
CA ALA A 26 32.44 1.31 14.04
C ALA A 26 31.47 0.68 15.05
N SER A 27 30.41 1.41 15.45
CA SER A 27 29.26 0.76 16.10
C SER A 27 28.44 -0.05 15.10
N GLU A 28 27.64 -0.99 15.61
CA GLU A 28 26.74 -1.81 14.78
C GLU A 28 25.76 -0.95 13.99
N GLU A 29 25.29 0.16 14.57
CA GLU A 29 24.40 1.12 13.92
C GLU A 29 25.11 1.88 12.78
N ASP A 30 26.37 2.27 12.98
CA ASP A 30 27.16 2.95 11.96
C ASP A 30 27.47 2.02 10.77
N GLU A 31 27.79 0.75 11.06
CA GLU A 31 27.93 -0.27 10.02
C GLU A 31 26.62 -0.50 9.25
N ALA A 32 25.48 -0.63 9.95
CA ALA A 32 24.18 -0.83 9.31
C ALA A 32 23.79 0.36 8.41
N LEU A 33 24.00 1.60 8.88
CA LEU A 33 23.72 2.81 8.10
C LEU A 33 24.63 2.93 6.87
N ARG A 34 25.90 2.54 6.99
CA ARG A 34 26.84 2.48 5.85
C ARG A 34 26.42 1.42 4.83
N ILE A 35 26.05 0.22 5.26
CA ILE A 35 25.57 -0.84 4.36
C ILE A 35 24.32 -0.37 3.61
N ALA A 36 23.36 0.26 4.29
CA ALA A 36 22.16 0.80 3.66
C ALA A 36 22.48 1.90 2.63
N ALA A 37 23.40 2.81 2.96
CA ALA A 37 23.82 3.86 2.03
C ALA A 37 24.50 3.28 0.77
N VAL A 38 25.39 2.28 0.94
CA VAL A 38 26.07 1.61 -0.18
C VAL A 38 25.08 0.85 -1.05
N ALA A 39 24.08 0.19 -0.48
CA ALA A 39 23.04 -0.50 -1.25
C ALA A 39 22.24 0.48 -2.15
N LEU A 40 21.89 1.66 -1.62
CA LEU A 40 21.19 2.68 -2.40
C LEU A 40 22.06 3.25 -3.54
N ILE A 41 23.35 3.43 -3.30
CA ILE A 41 24.31 3.87 -4.33
C ILE A 41 24.47 2.79 -5.41
N TYR A 42 24.57 1.52 -5.02
CA TYR A 42 24.64 0.40 -5.96
C TYR A 42 23.39 0.30 -6.86
N LEU A 43 22.21 0.54 -6.29
CA LEU A 43 20.96 0.58 -7.07
C LEU A 43 20.91 1.75 -8.06
N GLN A 44 21.53 2.89 -7.71
CA GLN A 44 21.71 4.00 -8.64
C GLN A 44 22.68 3.66 -9.77
N ASP A 45 23.85 3.11 -9.44
CA ASP A 45 24.90 2.76 -10.41
C ASP A 45 24.45 1.66 -11.37
N SER A 46 23.66 0.70 -10.87
CA SER A 46 23.04 -0.35 -11.68
C SER A 46 21.84 0.10 -12.52
N GLY A 47 21.40 1.37 -12.41
CA GLY A 47 20.23 1.89 -13.14
C GLY A 47 18.89 1.34 -12.67
N ARG A 48 18.85 0.64 -11.52
CA ARG A 48 17.66 -0.03 -10.97
C ARG A 48 16.96 0.77 -9.88
N LEU A 49 17.29 2.05 -9.76
CA LEU A 49 16.73 2.92 -8.73
C LEU A 49 15.22 3.09 -8.89
N ASP A 50 14.70 3.12 -10.12
CA ASP A 50 13.26 3.23 -10.37
C ASP A 50 12.50 1.95 -10.03
N GLU A 51 13.03 0.77 -10.40
CA GLU A 51 12.50 -0.53 -9.92
C GLU A 51 12.49 -0.59 -8.39
N TYR A 52 13.56 -0.11 -7.75
CA TYR A 52 13.64 -0.07 -6.30
C TYR A 52 12.64 0.93 -5.70
N ARG A 53 12.36 2.06 -6.35
CA ARG A 53 11.31 2.99 -5.90
C ARG A 53 9.94 2.35 -5.98
N GLU A 54 9.64 1.60 -7.04
CA GLU A 54 8.39 0.85 -7.16
C GLU A 54 8.29 -0.24 -6.10
N PHE A 55 9.37 -0.97 -5.86
CA PHE A 55 9.45 -1.95 -4.78
C PHE A 55 9.28 -1.28 -3.41
N PHE A 56 9.98 -0.17 -3.14
CA PHE A 56 9.84 0.59 -1.89
C PHE A 56 8.40 1.09 -1.72
N ARG A 57 7.76 1.56 -2.80
CA ARG A 57 6.33 1.89 -2.81
C ARG A 57 5.48 0.69 -2.46
N SER A 58 5.73 -0.53 -2.93
CA SER A 58 4.90 -1.68 -2.53
C SER A 58 4.94 -2.01 -1.03
N PHE A 59 5.96 -1.57 -0.28
CA PHE A 59 6.02 -1.73 1.19
C PHE A 59 5.32 -0.62 1.97
N TYR A 60 5.29 0.60 1.43
CA TYR A 60 4.84 1.81 2.15
C TYR A 60 3.64 2.52 1.54
N THR A 61 3.30 2.22 0.29
CA THR A 61 1.96 2.39 -0.25
C THR A 61 1.10 1.41 0.51
N PRO A 62 0.25 1.90 1.43
CA PRO A 62 -0.66 1.02 2.11
C PRO A 62 -1.53 0.37 1.04
N ALA A 63 -1.88 -0.90 1.18
CA ALA A 63 -2.90 -1.56 0.35
C ALA A 63 -4.25 -0.78 0.29
N ILE A 64 -4.39 0.31 1.06
CA ILE A 64 -5.49 1.26 1.07
C ILE A 64 -5.56 2.15 -0.19
N GLU A 65 -4.44 2.54 -0.80
CA GLU A 65 -4.46 3.51 -1.93
C GLU A 65 -4.71 2.84 -3.30
N ASP A 66 -4.51 1.54 -3.44
CA ASP A 66 -4.79 0.77 -4.68
C ASP A 66 -6.17 0.09 -4.69
N VAL A 67 -6.96 0.21 -3.62
CA VAL A 67 -8.36 -0.24 -3.65
C VAL A 67 -9.21 0.84 -4.30
N VAL A 68 -9.31 0.76 -5.62
CA VAL A 68 -10.28 1.54 -6.40
C VAL A 68 -11.68 1.01 -6.06
N VAL A 69 -12.36 1.69 -5.16
CA VAL A 69 -13.79 1.44 -4.90
C VAL A 69 -14.56 1.96 -6.11
N ALA A 70 -15.21 1.07 -6.85
CA ALA A 70 -15.99 1.38 -8.03
C ALA A 70 -17.21 2.25 -7.70
N GLU A 71 -17.86 2.01 -6.56
CA GLU A 71 -19.00 2.80 -6.10
C GLU A 71 -19.21 2.67 -4.57
N THR A 72 -19.77 3.70 -3.94
CA THR A 72 -20.09 3.72 -2.50
C THR A 72 -21.58 3.80 -2.26
N PHE A 73 -22.11 2.93 -1.39
CA PHE A 73 -23.53 2.85 -1.02
C PHE A 73 -23.74 2.96 0.48
N GLU A 74 -24.84 3.58 0.89
CA GLU A 74 -25.25 3.63 2.29
C GLU A 74 -25.94 2.34 2.74
N THR A 75 -26.57 1.60 1.81
CA THR A 75 -27.31 0.37 2.11
C THR A 75 -26.99 -0.73 1.11
N ARG A 76 -27.10 -1.99 1.58
CA ARG A 76 -26.91 -3.18 0.73
C ARG A 76 -27.93 -3.23 -0.40
N GLN A 77 -29.16 -2.81 -0.14
CA GLN A 77 -30.23 -2.80 -1.15
C GLN A 77 -29.88 -1.88 -2.33
N ALA A 78 -29.33 -0.68 -2.07
CA ALA A 78 -28.90 0.23 -3.12
C ALA A 78 -27.75 -0.35 -3.97
N ALA A 79 -26.84 -1.09 -3.35
CA ALA A 79 -25.75 -1.77 -4.05
C ALA A 79 -26.26 -2.94 -4.92
N GLU A 80 -27.25 -3.69 -4.43
CA GLU A 80 -27.87 -4.79 -5.17
C GLU A 80 -28.71 -4.28 -6.36
N GLU A 81 -29.42 -3.15 -6.20
CA GLU A 81 -30.12 -2.47 -7.30
C GLU A 81 -29.15 -1.96 -8.37
N TRP A 82 -28.00 -1.40 -7.95
CA TRP A 82 -26.93 -1.01 -8.87
C TRP A 82 -26.34 -2.22 -9.61
N LEU A 83 -26.10 -3.32 -8.90
CA LEU A 83 -25.59 -4.55 -9.51
C LEU A 83 -26.60 -5.15 -10.51
N ALA A 84 -27.89 -5.16 -10.15
CA ALA A 84 -28.98 -5.60 -11.01
C ALA A 84 -29.16 -4.72 -12.26
N SER A 85 -28.72 -3.46 -12.20
CA SER A 85 -28.71 -2.56 -13.36
C SER A 85 -27.62 -2.89 -14.40
N GLY A 86 -26.78 -3.90 -14.14
CA GLY A 86 -25.73 -4.35 -15.05
C GLY A 86 -24.51 -3.45 -15.11
N ARG A 87 -24.38 -2.51 -14.16
CA ARG A 87 -23.26 -1.57 -14.07
C ARG A 87 -22.02 -2.14 -13.40
N GLY A 88 -22.17 -3.22 -12.62
CA GLY A 88 -21.05 -3.87 -11.93
C GLY A 88 -20.32 -4.88 -12.80
N GLN A 89 -18.99 -4.83 -12.75
CA GLN A 89 -18.10 -5.81 -13.36
C GLN A 89 -17.61 -6.81 -12.31
N ASP A 90 -17.27 -8.01 -12.76
CA ASP A 90 -16.63 -9.00 -11.88
C ASP A 90 -15.29 -8.45 -11.37
N GLY A 91 -15.09 -8.52 -10.06
CA GLY A 91 -13.92 -7.96 -9.40
C GLY A 91 -14.08 -6.55 -8.85
N ASP A 92 -15.15 -5.82 -9.19
CA ASP A 92 -15.39 -4.45 -8.67
C ASP A 92 -15.51 -4.45 -7.14
N LEU A 93 -14.78 -3.54 -6.49
CA LEU A 93 -14.87 -3.33 -5.05
C LEU A 93 -15.90 -2.24 -4.74
N LEU A 94 -16.85 -2.55 -3.88
CA LEU A 94 -17.90 -1.66 -3.40
C LEU A 94 -17.72 -1.37 -1.92
N ARG A 95 -18.02 -0.14 -1.51
CA ARG A 95 -18.09 0.25 -0.11
C ARG A 95 -19.56 0.38 0.27
N ILE A 96 -20.05 -0.46 1.17
CA ILE A 96 -21.45 -0.49 1.60
C ILE A 96 -21.51 -0.27 3.11
N ALA A 97 -22.15 0.80 3.56
CA ALA A 97 -22.28 1.13 4.99
C ALA A 97 -20.93 1.12 5.75
N GLY A 98 -19.84 1.52 5.08
CA GLY A 98 -18.48 1.53 5.64
C GLY A 98 -17.79 0.16 5.66
N GLN A 99 -18.36 -0.86 5.03
CA GLN A 99 -17.80 -2.20 4.88
C GLN A 99 -17.44 -2.49 3.41
N GLY A 100 -16.39 -3.29 3.20
CA GLY A 100 -15.96 -3.73 1.88
C GLY A 100 -16.71 -4.94 1.35
N PHE A 101 -17.09 -4.84 0.08
CA PHE A 101 -17.69 -5.92 -0.69
C PHE A 101 -17.05 -5.99 -2.06
N GLN A 102 -16.98 -7.19 -2.63
CA GLN A 102 -16.50 -7.42 -3.98
C GLN A 102 -17.62 -8.03 -4.81
N VAL A 103 -17.81 -7.54 -6.02
CA VAL A 103 -18.68 -8.16 -7.01
C VAL A 103 -18.02 -9.42 -7.52
N ILE A 104 -18.70 -10.56 -7.37
CA ILE A 104 -18.25 -11.85 -7.90
C ILE A 104 -19.32 -12.44 -8.83
N ARG A 105 -18.88 -13.01 -9.94
CA ARG A 105 -19.70 -13.79 -10.87
C ARG A 105 -19.33 -15.26 -10.76
N THR A 106 -20.19 -16.03 -10.11
CA THR A 106 -20.02 -17.49 -10.00
C THR A 106 -20.55 -18.17 -11.27
N GLY A 107 -19.74 -18.22 -12.34
CA GLY A 107 -20.09 -18.90 -13.60
C GLY A 107 -21.22 -18.23 -14.38
N GLU A 108 -22.21 -19.00 -14.85
CA GLU A 108 -23.44 -18.50 -15.51
C GLU A 108 -24.49 -17.95 -14.52
N GLY A 109 -24.15 -17.88 -13.22
CA GLY A 109 -25.04 -17.40 -12.18
C GLY A 109 -25.15 -15.87 -12.10
N PRO A 110 -26.14 -15.35 -11.35
CA PRO A 110 -26.28 -13.92 -11.09
C PRO A 110 -25.04 -13.38 -10.36
N GLN A 111 -24.68 -12.12 -10.64
CA GLN A 111 -23.63 -11.43 -9.89
C GLN A 111 -24.04 -11.31 -8.42
N THR A 112 -23.10 -11.56 -7.51
CA THR A 112 -23.33 -11.48 -6.06
C THR A 112 -22.27 -10.64 -5.37
N LEU A 113 -22.58 -10.16 -4.18
CA LEU A 113 -21.66 -9.37 -3.36
C LEU A 113 -21.01 -10.27 -2.31
N LEU A 114 -19.70 -10.50 -2.45
CA LEU A 114 -18.89 -11.20 -1.48
C LEU A 114 -18.35 -10.19 -0.45
N ARG A 115 -18.37 -10.54 0.83
CA ARG A 115 -17.78 -9.69 1.86
C ARG A 115 -16.25 -9.77 1.78
N THR A 116 -15.63 -8.68 1.36
CA THR A 116 -14.17 -8.54 1.24
C THR A 116 -13.78 -7.29 2.02
N PRO A 117 -13.33 -7.42 3.29
CA PRO A 117 -13.08 -6.27 4.15
C PRO A 117 -12.06 -5.33 3.52
N LEU A 118 -12.34 -4.02 3.57
CA LEU A 118 -11.41 -3.03 3.03
C LEU A 118 -10.11 -3.01 3.86
N PRO A 119 -8.98 -2.61 3.26
CA PRO A 119 -7.73 -2.38 3.99
C PRO A 119 -7.91 -1.49 5.22
N GLU A 120 -8.77 -0.46 5.14
CA GLU A 120 -9.13 0.40 6.26
C GLU A 120 -9.81 -0.36 7.42
N GLU A 121 -10.64 -1.37 7.12
CA GLU A 121 -11.28 -2.21 8.13
C GLU A 121 -10.28 -3.18 8.78
N LEU A 122 -9.34 -3.71 7.98
CA LEU A 122 -8.28 -4.58 8.48
C LEU A 122 -7.31 -3.83 9.40
N MET A 123 -6.97 -2.58 9.08
CA MET A 123 -6.09 -1.75 9.93
C MET A 123 -6.74 -1.32 11.24
N LYS A 124 -8.07 -1.10 11.27
CA LYS A 124 -8.80 -0.89 12.53
C LYS A 124 -8.82 -2.14 13.40
N LYS A 125 -8.80 -3.33 12.78
CA LYS A 125 -8.92 -4.61 13.46
C LYS A 125 -7.56 -5.18 13.91
N PHE A 126 -6.49 -4.89 13.17
CA PHE A 126 -5.13 -5.29 13.44
C PHE A 126 -4.21 -4.07 13.28
N PRO A 127 -4.11 -3.20 14.29
CA PRO A 127 -3.12 -2.14 14.27
C PRO A 127 -1.72 -2.76 14.18
N PRO A 128 -0.79 -2.21 13.37
CA PRO A 128 0.58 -2.71 13.33
C PRO A 128 1.18 -2.59 14.73
N GLU A 129 1.77 -3.69 15.23
CA GLU A 129 2.46 -3.68 16.51
C GLU A 129 3.61 -2.66 16.45
N PRO A 130 3.78 -1.83 17.49
CA PRO A 130 4.95 -0.96 17.57
C PRO A 130 6.18 -1.84 17.80
N THR A 131 7.03 -1.97 16.77
CA THR A 131 8.43 -2.40 16.92
C THR A 131 9.23 -1.39 17.72
#